data_AF-A0A3P5DW35-F1
#
_entry.id   AF-A0A3P5DW35-F1
#
_cell.length_a   1.000
_cell.length_b   1.000
_cell.length_c   1.000
_cell.angle_alpha   90.00
_cell.angle_beta   90.00
_cell.angle_gamma   90.00
#
_symmetry.space_group_name_H-M   'P 1'
#
loop_
_entity.id
_entity.type
_entity.pdbx_description
1 polymer ?
#
loop_
_entity_poly.entity_id
_entity_poly.type
_entity_poly.pdbx_seq_one_letter_code
_entity_poly.pdbx_strand_id
1 'polypeptide(L)' 'MSNIIYLSIKGKTQGLISEGCGSYASIGNKYQINHVDEILFCSSTIL' A
#
# COMPACT_ATOMS: atom_id res chain seq x y z
N MET A 1 -14.46 6.11 -11.76
CA MET A 1 -14.11 6.70 -10.44
C MET A 1 -13.10 5.77 -9.79
N SER A 2 -11.98 6.30 -9.27
CA SER A 2 -10.99 5.47 -8.58
C SER A 2 -11.32 5.37 -7.10
N ASN A 3 -11.21 4.16 -6.54
CA ASN A 3 -11.30 3.91 -5.11
C ASN A 3 -9.92 3.54 -4.56
N ILE A 4 -9.47 4.28 -3.56
CA ILE A 4 -8.19 4.04 -2.87
C ILE A 4 -8.47 3.13 -1.69
N ILE A 5 -7.77 1.99 -1.67
CA ILE A 5 -7.87 0.95 -0.66
C ILE A 5 -6.45 0.73 -0.10
N TYR A 6 -6.36 0.55 1.22
CA TYR A 6 -5.11 0.23 1.90
C TYR A 6 -5.13 -1.21 2.40
N LEU A 7 -4.03 -1.92 2.21
CA LEU A 7 -3.92 -3.33 2.60
C LEU A 7 -2.66 -3.56 3.43
N SER A 8 -2.84 -4.17 4.61
CA SER A 8 -1.74 -4.69 5.43
C SER A 8 -1.72 -6.22 5.36
N ILE A 9 -0.57 -6.80 5.03
CA ILE A 9 -0.39 -8.25 4.90
C ILE A 9 0.65 -8.70 5.91
N LYS A 10 0.28 -9.64 6.78
CA LYS A 10 1.21 -10.28 7.72
C LYS A 10 1.31 -11.77 7.41
N GLY A 11 2.47 -12.20 6.94
CA GLY A 11 2.83 -13.59 6.74
C GLY A 11 3.19 -14.27 8.06
N LYS A 12 2.89 -15.56 8.18
CA LYS A 12 3.21 -16.36 9.38
C LYS A 12 4.72 -16.53 9.61
N THR A 13 5.49 -16.63 8.53
CA THR A 13 6.96 -16.78 8.54
C THR A 13 7.70 -15.50 8.18
N GLN A 14 7.13 -14.68 7.30
CA GLN A 14 7.79 -13.48 6.74
C GLN A 14 7.50 -12.20 7.55
N GLY A 15 6.68 -12.27 8.60
CA GLY A 15 6.33 -11.09 9.39
C GLY A 15 5.41 -10.15 8.59
N LEU A 16 5.62 -8.84 8.73
CA LEU A 16 4.79 -7.84 8.06
C LEU A 16 5.29 -7.66 6.61
N ILE A 17 4.58 -8.27 5.66
CA ILE A 17 4.96 -8.26 4.24
C ILE A 17 4.75 -6.88 3.62
N SER A 18 3.77 -6.12 4.12
CA SER A 18 3.48 -4.78 3.65
C SER A 18 4.40 -3.70 4.24
N GLU A 19 5.38 -4.08 5.08
CA GLU A 19 6.31 -3.16 5.72
C GLU A 19 7.08 -2.35 4.66
N GLY A 20 7.05 -1.03 4.79
CA GLY A 20 7.70 -0.11 3.86
C GLY A 20 7.10 -0.04 2.44
N CYS A 21 6.02 -0.77 2.12
CA CYS A 21 5.41 -0.73 0.78
C CYS A 21 4.84 0.64 0.41
N GLY A 22 4.42 1.44 1.39
CA GLY A 22 3.92 2.81 1.21
C GLY A 22 5.00 3.89 1.39
N SER A 23 6.27 3.50 1.54
CA SER A 23 7.38 4.45 1.70
C SER A 23 7.77 5.13 0.39
N TYR A 24 8.51 6.25 0.50
CA TYR A 24 9.08 6.95 -0.65
C TYR A 24 10.00 6.04 -1.48
N ALA A 25 10.75 5.15 -0.85
CA ALA A 25 11.64 4.22 -1.54
C ALA A 25 10.87 3.21 -2.42
N SER A 26 9.60 2.91 -2.08
CA SER A 26 8.76 1.95 -2.80
C SER A 26 7.90 2.62 -3.87
N ILE A 27 7.12 3.65 -3.52
CA ILE A 27 6.12 4.28 -4.41
C ILE A 27 6.42 5.74 -4.77
N GLY A 28 7.61 6.24 -4.41
CA GLY A 28 8.10 7.56 -4.79
C GLY A 28 7.18 8.68 -4.31
N ASN A 29 6.85 9.63 -5.20
CA ASN A 29 6.03 10.80 -4.88
C ASN A 29 4.59 10.47 -4.45
N LYS A 30 4.14 9.22 -4.59
CA LYS A 30 2.81 8.78 -4.12
C LYS A 30 2.83 8.28 -2.67
N TYR A 31 3.97 8.34 -1.99
CA TYR A 31 4.10 7.94 -0.60
C TYR A 31 3.17 8.75 0.31
N GLN A 32 2.71 8.10 1.38
CA GLN A 32 1.83 8.71 2.36
C GLN A 32 2.35 8.38 3.76
N ILE A 33 2.67 9.42 4.54
CA ILE A 33 3.31 9.30 5.86
C ILE A 33 2.52 8.41 6.83
N ASN A 34 1.19 8.39 6.70
CA ASN A 34 0.32 7.62 7.58
C ASN A 34 0.07 6.18 7.11
N HIS A 35 0.55 5.79 5.93
CA HIS A 35 0.30 4.50 5.29
C HIS A 35 1.60 3.82 4.82
N VAL A 36 2.71 4.05 5.54
CA VAL A 36 4.06 3.59 5.14
C VAL A 36 4.16 2.06 5.08
N ASP A 37 3.48 1.36 5.99
CA ASP A 37 3.50 -0.11 6.09
C ASP A 37 2.26 -0.77 5.48
N GLU A 38 1.58 -0.03 4.59
CA GLU A 38 0.39 -0.46 3.89
C GLU A 38 0.61 -0.39 2.37
N ILE A 39 -0.01 -1.33 1.65
CA ILE A 39 0.01 -1.35 0.20
C ILE A 39 -1.11 -0.43 -0.30
N LEU A 40 -0.74 0.60 -1.06
CA LEU A 40 -1.69 1.47 -1.75
C LEU A 40 -2.28 0.76 -2.97
N PHE A 41 -3.57 0.43 -2.91
CA PHE A 41 -4.32 -0.18 -4.00
C PHE A 41 -5.33 0.82 -4.57
N CYS A 42 -5.33 0.99 -5.89
CA CYS A 42 -6.22 1.90 -6.58
C CYS A 42 -7.04 1.12 -7.61
N SER A 43 -8.31 0.88 -7.32
CA SER A 43 -9.23 0.25 -8.27
C SER A 43 -9.94 1.31 -9.07
N SER A 44 -9.89 1.23 -10.40
CA SER A 44 -10.68 2.10 -11.28
C SER A 44 -11.68 1.24 -12.05
N THR A 45 -12.95 1.36 -11.71
CA THR A 45 -14.02 0.76 -12.50
C THR A 45 -14.26 1.61 -13.74
N ILE A 46 -14.07 1.02 -14.92
CA ILE A 46 -14.57 1.56 -16.19
C ILE A 46 -16.05 1.20 -16.29
N LEU A 47 -16.90 2.20 -16.54
CA LEU A 47 -18.30 2.05 -16.96
C LEU A 47 -18.36 2.27 -18.47
#